data_AF-A0A4S0JGF4-F1
#
_entry.id   AF-A0A4S0JGF4-F1
#
_cell.length_a   1.000
_cell.length_b   1.000
_cell.length_c   1.000
_cell.angle_alpha   90.00
_cell.angle_beta   90.00
_cell.angle_gamma   90.00
#
_symmetry.space_group_name_H-M   'P 1'
#
loop_
_entity.id
_entity.type
_entity.pdbx_description
1 polymer ?
#
loop_
_entity_poly.entity_id
_entity_poly.type
_entity_poly.pdbx_seq_one_letter_code
_entity_poly.pdbx_strand_id
1 'polypeptide(L)'
;GLELTFTIRASEAFLEFLAGPVVNAVTRAAPRVRLRFAPKPDKDARPLREGLIDLEIGLLGTSAPEIRTQFLFHDKYVGVARAGHPLLTDAG
;
A
#
# COMPACT_ATOMS: atom_id res chain seq x y z
N GLY A 1 10.30 7.36 26.15
CA GLY A 1 10.61 7.16 24.73
C GLY A 1 9.40 7.59 23.93
N LEU A 2 9.59 8.30 22.80
CA LEU A 2 8.49 8.87 22.03
C LEU A 2 7.59 7.76 21.50
N GLU A 3 6.29 7.88 21.77
CA GLU A 3 5.24 7.07 21.17
C GLU A 3 4.70 7.85 19.98
N LEU A 4 5.08 7.41 18.77
CA LEU A 4 4.76 8.11 17.54
C LEU A 4 3.80 7.24 16.74
N THR A 5 2.67 7.81 16.34
CA THR A 5 1.69 7.14 15.48
C THR A 5 1.84 7.69 14.07
N PHE A 6 2.07 6.82 13.09
CA PHE A 6 2.00 7.16 11.67
C PHE A 6 0.68 6.68 11.09
N THR A 7 -0.12 7.60 10.57
CA THR A 7 -1.34 7.31 9.81
C THR A 7 -0.99 7.14 8.34
N ILE A 8 -1.27 5.95 7.79
CA ILE A 8 -0.93 5.56 6.43
C ILE A 8 -2.22 5.27 5.66
N ARG A 9 -2.47 5.97 4.55
CA ARG A 9 -3.46 5.53 3.56
C ARG A 9 -2.80 4.53 2.63
N ALA A 10 -3.45 3.38 2.39
CA ALA A 10 -2.95 2.39 1.47
C ALA A 10 -4.07 1.83 0.59
N SER A 11 -3.74 1.34 -0.61
CA SER A 11 -4.69 0.55 -1.41
C SER A 11 -5.05 -0.76 -0.71
N GLU A 12 -6.24 -1.29 -0.98
CA GLU A 12 -6.72 -2.56 -0.41
C GLU A 12 -5.75 -3.71 -0.70
N ALA A 13 -5.32 -3.86 -1.96
CA ALA A 13 -4.32 -4.85 -2.34
C ALA A 13 -3.01 -4.73 -1.53
N PHE A 14 -2.52 -3.51 -1.26
CA PHE A 14 -1.33 -3.35 -0.42
C PHE A 14 -1.58 -3.85 1.00
N LEU A 15 -2.75 -3.54 1.58
CA LEU A 15 -3.09 -3.99 2.92
C LEU A 15 -3.19 -5.51 3.00
N GLU A 16 -3.85 -6.14 2.02
CA GLU A 16 -4.02 -7.59 1.94
C GLU A 16 -2.69 -8.34 1.87
N PHE A 17 -1.75 -7.87 1.04
CA PHE A 17 -0.50 -8.60 0.81
C PHE A 17 0.65 -8.17 1.71
N LEU A 18 0.72 -6.91 2.15
CA LEU A 18 1.93 -6.31 2.72
C LEU A 18 1.75 -5.71 4.12
N ALA A 19 0.54 -5.53 4.65
CA ALA A 19 0.37 -4.92 5.98
C ALA A 19 1.10 -5.72 7.08
N GLY A 20 0.95 -7.05 7.10
CA GLY A 20 1.61 -7.92 8.09
C GLY A 20 3.13 -7.83 8.05
N PRO A 21 3.79 -8.08 6.91
CA PRO A 21 5.24 -7.92 6.77
C PRO A 21 5.75 -6.52 7.17
N VAL A 22 5.02 -5.45 6.81
CA VAL A 22 5.39 -4.07 7.15
C VAL A 22 5.31 -3.82 8.64
N VAL A 23 4.20 -4.19 9.29
CA VAL A 23 4.03 -4.06 10.75
C VAL A 23 5.17 -4.80 11.46
N ASN A 24 5.44 -6.06 11.07
CA ASN A 24 6.51 -6.85 11.67
C ASN A 24 7.89 -6.18 11.52
N ALA A 25 8.20 -5.62 10.35
CA ALA A 25 9.46 -4.92 10.11
C ALA A 25 9.58 -3.66 10.98
N VAL A 26 8.53 -2.85 11.05
CA VAL A 26 8.51 -1.63 11.86
C VAL A 26 8.58 -1.95 13.35
N THR A 27 7.83 -2.94 13.85
CA THR A 27 7.89 -3.32 15.27
C THR A 27 9.30 -3.79 15.68
N ARG A 28 10.03 -4.49 14.80
CA ARG A 28 11.43 -4.86 15.06
C ARG A 28 12.36 -3.65 15.10
N ALA A 29 12.19 -2.71 14.18
CA ALA A 29 13.08 -1.55 14.06
C ALA A 29 12.75 -0.44 15.09
N ALA A 30 11.48 -0.27 15.43
CA ALA A 30 10.97 0.79 16.28
C ALA A 30 9.76 0.28 17.11
N PRO A 31 9.98 -0.47 18.21
CA PRO A 31 8.91 -1.14 18.96
C PRO A 31 7.86 -0.24 19.59
N ARG A 32 8.13 1.07 19.70
CA ARG A 32 7.22 2.07 20.28
C ARG A 32 6.44 2.87 19.23
N VAL A 33 6.67 2.59 17.95
CA VAL A 33 5.92 3.22 16.85
C VAL A 33 4.63 2.46 16.62
N ARG A 34 3.54 3.20 16.44
CA ARG A 34 2.24 2.64 16.03
C ARG A 34 2.00 2.97 14.56
N LEU A 35 1.54 1.98 13.80
CA LEU A 35 1.04 2.20 12.45
C LEU A 35 -0.49 2.18 12.49
N ARG A 36 -1.12 3.21 11.92
CA ARG A 36 -2.57 3.31 11.74
C ARG A 36 -2.88 3.29 10.26
N PHE A 37 -3.48 2.21 9.76
CA PHE A 37 -3.93 2.15 8.38
C PHE A 37 -5.30 2.82 8.24
N ALA A 38 -5.43 3.74 7.28
CA ALA A 38 -6.64 4.47 6.95
C ALA A 38 -7.16 4.09 5.56
N PRO A 39 -8.49 4.09 5.33
CA PRO A 39 -9.06 3.82 4.02
C PRO A 39 -8.60 4.83 2.96
N LYS A 40 -8.41 4.36 1.72
CA LYS A 40 -8.12 5.18 0.53
C LYS A 40 -9.31 5.16 -0.46
N PRO A 41 -10.42 5.88 -0.19
CA PRO A 41 -11.57 5.98 -1.09
C PRO A 41 -11.33 6.79 -2.37
N ASP A 42 -10.29 7.62 -2.41
CA ASP A 42 -10.01 8.55 -3.51
C ASP A 42 -8.50 8.69 -3.74
N LYS A 43 -8.14 9.52 -4.73
CA LYS A 43 -6.76 9.86 -5.11
C LYS A 43 -6.40 11.30 -4.73
N ASP A 44 -7.13 11.90 -3.79
CA ASP A 44 -6.94 13.29 -3.40
C ASP A 44 -5.69 13.44 -2.53
N ALA A 45 -4.87 14.44 -2.88
CA ALA A 45 -3.64 14.78 -2.17
C ALA A 45 -3.88 15.64 -0.92
N ARG A 46 -5.08 16.23 -0.74
CA ARG A 46 -5.41 17.10 0.41
C ARG A 46 -5.10 16.47 1.77
N PRO A 47 -5.40 15.19 2.05
CA PRO A 47 -5.10 14.59 3.36
C PRO A 47 -3.61 14.60 3.72
N LEU A 48 -2.70 14.47 2.75
CA LEU A 48 -1.25 14.64 2.97
C LEU A 48 -0.91 16.10 3.24
N ARG A 49 -1.47 17.03 2.45
CA ARG A 49 -1.21 18.47 2.56
C ARG A 49 -1.65 19.06 3.91
N GLU A 50 -2.76 18.56 4.42
CA GLU A 50 -3.35 19.00 5.69
C GLU A 50 -2.81 18.22 6.89
N GLY A 51 -1.90 17.25 6.69
CA GLY A 51 -1.32 16.44 7.76
C GLY A 51 -2.31 15.47 8.43
N LEU A 52 -3.42 15.15 7.76
CA LEU A 52 -4.40 14.16 8.25
C LEU A 52 -3.88 12.73 8.13
N ILE A 53 -2.94 12.51 7.19
CA ILE A 53 -2.17 11.29 7.00
C ILE A 53 -0.68 11.65 6.84
N ASP A 54 0.20 10.74 7.22
CA ASP A 54 1.65 10.92 7.14
C ASP A 54 2.24 10.33 5.84
N LEU A 55 1.63 9.28 5.31
CA LEU A 55 2.07 8.59 4.11
C LEU A 55 0.88 8.04 3.32
N GLU A 56 1.02 8.03 1.99
CA GLU A 56 0.14 7.29 1.11
C GLU A 56 0.92 6.23 0.32
N ILE A 57 0.37 5.02 0.21
CA ILE A 57 0.93 3.91 -0.56
C ILE A 57 -0.12 3.41 -1.57
N GLY A 58 0.30 3.30 -2.83
CA GLY A 58 -0.54 2.75 -3.89
C GLY A 58 -0.18 3.38 -5.22
N LEU A 59 -1.08 3.26 -6.19
CA LEU A 59 -0.91 3.92 -7.47
C LEU A 59 -0.94 5.45 -7.32
N LEU A 60 -0.08 6.11 -8.10
CA LEU A 60 -0.02 7.55 -8.18
C LEU A 60 -1.39 8.14 -8.52
N GLY A 61 -1.76 9.14 -7.73
CA GLY A 61 -3.00 9.87 -7.84
C GLY A 61 -2.85 11.16 -8.62
N THR A 62 -3.50 12.21 -8.12
CA THR A 62 -3.39 13.58 -8.64
C THR A 62 -1.95 14.09 -8.53
N SER A 63 -1.48 14.80 -9.56
CA SER A 63 -0.19 15.50 -9.52
C SER A 63 -0.18 16.54 -8.40
N ALA A 64 0.79 16.45 -7.50
CA ALA A 64 1.00 17.39 -6.40
C ALA A 64 2.51 17.65 -6.27
N PRO A 65 3.03 18.74 -6.85
CA PRO A 65 4.49 18.99 -6.96
C PRO A 65 5.20 19.16 -5.61
N GLU A 66 4.47 19.54 -4.57
CA GLU A 66 4.96 19.64 -3.20
C GLU A 66 5.09 18.28 -2.49
N ILE A 67 4.51 17.22 -3.06
CA ILE A 67 4.53 15.87 -2.48
C ILE A 67 5.67 15.07 -3.08
N ARG A 68 6.53 14.55 -2.20
CA ARG A 68 7.59 13.62 -2.60
C ARG A 68 6.99 12.24 -2.83
N THR A 69 7.28 11.69 -4.00
CA THR A 69 6.90 10.33 -4.36
C THR A 69 8.15 9.46 -4.49
N GLN A 70 8.08 8.24 -3.97
CA GLN A 70 9.10 7.22 -4.18
C GLN A 70 8.46 5.96 -4.76
N PHE A 71 9.07 5.45 -5.83
CA PHE A 71 8.71 4.16 -6.39
C PHE A 71 9.14 3.02 -5.45
N LEU A 72 8.24 2.06 -5.18
CA LEU A 72 8.52 0.93 -4.29
C LEU A 72 8.84 -0.36 -5.06
N PHE A 73 7.94 -0.79 -5.96
CA PHE A 73 8.11 -2.01 -6.74
C PHE A 73 7.13 -2.03 -7.93
N HIS A 74 7.42 -2.89 -8.91
CA HIS A 74 6.46 -3.28 -9.96
C HIS A 74 5.87 -4.62 -9.56
N ASP A 75 4.55 -4.76 -9.67
CA ASP A 75 3.87 -6.04 -9.63
C ASP A 75 3.55 -6.53 -11.06
N LYS A 76 3.20 -7.81 -11.17
CA LYS A 76 2.86 -8.43 -12.45
C LYS A 76 1.45 -8.97 -12.38
N TYR A 77 0.62 -8.63 -13.35
CA TYR A 77 -0.65 -9.31 -13.56
C TYR A 77 -0.39 -10.77 -13.97
N VAL A 78 -1.10 -11.69 -13.33
CA VAL A 78 -1.05 -13.12 -13.64
C VAL A 78 -2.46 -13.64 -13.86
N GLY A 79 -2.65 -14.47 -14.89
CA GLY A 79 -3.89 -15.20 -15.09
C GLY A 79 -3.92 -16.45 -14.21
N VAL A 80 -5.03 -16.70 -13.52
CA VAL A 80 -5.22 -17.89 -12.68
C VAL A 80 -6.44 -18.65 -13.16
N ALA A 81 -6.29 -19.95 -13.38
CA ALA A 81 -7.38 -20.86 -13.69
C ALA A 81 -7.24 -22.15 -12.87
N ARG A 82 -8.35 -22.84 -12.61
CA ARG A 82 -8.30 -24.13 -11.90
C ARG A 82 -7.48 -25.16 -12.68
N ALA A 83 -6.94 -26.16 -11.98
CA ALA A 83 -6.32 -27.30 -12.64
C ALA A 83 -7.30 -27.98 -13.62
N GLY A 84 -6.83 -28.30 -14.82
CA GLY A 84 -7.65 -28.89 -15.90
C GLY A 84 -8.73 -27.95 -16.47
N HIS A 85 -8.52 -26.63 -16.43
CA HIS A 85 -9.44 -25.68 -17.04
C HIS A 85 -9.30 -25.69 -18.58
N PRO A 86 -10.42 -25.68 -19.36
CA PRO A 86 -10.36 -25.73 -20.83
C PRO A 86 -9.50 -24.64 -21.50
N LEU A 87 -9.44 -23.44 -20.89
CA LEU A 87 -8.54 -22.37 -21.36
C LEU A 87 -7.04 -22.73 -21.35
N LEU A 88 -6.66 -23.79 -20.62
CA LEU A 88 -5.28 -24.27 -20.52
C LEU A 88 -5.05 -25.59 -21.25
N THR A 89 -6.07 -26.14 -21.94
CA THR A 89 -5.97 -27.43 -22.63
C THR A 89 -5.81 -27.33 -24.15
N ASP A 90 -5.99 -26.15 -24.73
CA ASP A 90 -5.77 -25.92 -26.17
C ASP A 90 -4.50 -25.10 -26.39
N ALA A 91 -3.46 -25.75 -26.90
CA ALA A 91 -2.40 -25.11 -27.67
C ALA A 91 -2.88 -25.05 -29.13
N GLY A 92 -3.41 -23.91 -29.54
CA GLY A 92 -3.34 -23.51 -30.95
C GLY A 92 -1.89 -23.23 -31.33
#